data_AF-A0A7C7VIC5-F1
#
_entry.id   AF-A0A7C7VIC5-F1
#
_cell.length_a   1.000
_cell.length_b   1.000
_cell.length_c   1.000
_cell.angle_alpha   90.00
_cell.angle_beta   90.00
_cell.angle_gamma   90.00
#
_symmetry.space_group_name_H-M   'P 1'
#
loop_
_entity.id
_entity.type
_entity.pdbx_description
1 polymer ?
#
loop_
_entity_poly.entity_id
_entity_poly.type
_entity_poly.pdbx_seq_one_letter_code
_entity_poly.pdbx_strand_id
1 'polypeptide(L)'
;MREVAIVSATRTAIGNYGGSLKDIPVVDMGATVIRNVMEKAGCRPVVSAEVAAAGPEALKDKGCPIEEKYSKWDSSLTEIQVDEVIMGNVVGAAQGQNVTRQAMIRAGMPREAGGYTINKVCASGLKSVALAAQSIALGEAEVMIAGGMENMSRIPYAMPAARWGARMGNVDM
;
A
#
# COMPACT_ATOMS: atom_id res chain seq x y z
N MET A 1 -3.02 -26.86 7.01
CA MET A 1 -3.08 -25.44 6.59
C MET A 1 -3.92 -24.70 7.61
N ARG A 2 -3.51 -23.50 8.03
CA ARG A 2 -4.33 -22.66 8.91
C ARG A 2 -5.60 -22.23 8.17
N GLU A 3 -6.70 -22.07 8.90
CA GLU A 3 -7.91 -21.45 8.35
C GLU A 3 -7.69 -19.93 8.22
N VAL A 4 -8.14 -19.36 7.11
CA VAL A 4 -7.98 -17.94 6.80
C VAL A 4 -9.36 -17.29 6.76
N ALA A 5 -9.52 -16.16 7.45
CA ALA A 5 -10.75 -15.39 7.48
C ALA A 5 -10.52 -13.94 7.07
N ILE A 6 -11.52 -13.34 6.42
CA ILE A 6 -11.58 -11.89 6.18
C ILE A 6 -12.32 -11.25 7.35
N VAL A 7 -11.61 -10.41 8.11
CA VAL A 7 -12.15 -9.75 9.31
C VAL A 7 -12.76 -8.38 9.05
N SER A 8 -12.33 -7.68 8.00
CA SER A 8 -12.83 -6.37 7.61
C SER A 8 -12.61 -6.14 6.11
N ALA A 9 -13.49 -5.34 5.50
CA ALA A 9 -13.41 -4.96 4.09
C ALA A 9 -13.98 -3.56 3.89
N THR A 10 -13.29 -2.77 3.05
CA THR A 10 -13.69 -1.41 2.68
C THR A 10 -13.25 -1.09 1.26
N ARG A 11 -13.80 -0.02 0.68
CA ARG A 11 -13.40 0.54 -0.61
C ARG A 11 -13.76 2.01 -0.69
N THR A 12 -13.09 2.75 -1.57
CA THR A 12 -13.55 4.08 -1.97
C THR A 12 -14.80 3.99 -2.85
N ALA A 13 -15.41 5.13 -3.18
CA ALA A 13 -16.24 5.25 -4.36
C ALA A 13 -15.41 4.96 -5.63
N ILE A 14 -16.07 4.57 -6.72
CA ILE A 14 -15.46 4.41 -8.05
C ILE A 14 -15.74 5.69 -8.83
N GLY A 15 -14.68 6.42 -9.20
CA GLY A 15 -14.79 7.64 -10.00
C GLY A 15 -14.79 7.35 -11.50
N ASN A 16 -15.54 8.13 -12.27
CA ASN A 16 -15.42 8.14 -13.73
C ASN A 16 -14.08 8.73 -14.17
N TYR A 17 -13.62 8.37 -15.37
CA TYR A 17 -12.44 8.96 -15.99
C TYR A 17 -12.59 10.48 -16.10
N GLY A 18 -11.61 11.23 -15.61
CA GLY A 18 -11.68 12.70 -15.53
C GLY A 18 -12.76 13.23 -14.57
N GLY A 19 -13.30 12.39 -13.69
CA GLY A 19 -14.35 12.73 -12.74
C GLY A 19 -13.85 13.17 -11.36
N SER A 20 -14.65 12.89 -10.33
CA SER A 20 -14.47 13.38 -8.96
C SER A 20 -13.16 12.99 -8.28
N LEU A 21 -12.54 11.87 -8.68
CA LEU A 21 -11.29 11.37 -8.08
C LEU A 21 -10.04 11.70 -8.92
N LYS A 22 -10.18 12.46 -10.02
CA LYS A 22 -9.07 12.72 -10.97
C LYS A 22 -7.87 13.39 -10.31
N ASP A 23 -8.10 14.26 -9.33
CA ASP A 23 -7.03 15.03 -8.69
C ASP A 23 -6.43 14.33 -7.46
N ILE A 24 -6.96 13.16 -7.06
CA ILE A 24 -6.50 12.44 -5.88
C ILE A 24 -5.37 11.47 -6.25
N PRO A 25 -4.16 11.61 -5.69
CA PRO A 25 -3.09 10.64 -5.91
C PRO A 25 -3.50 9.22 -5.48
N VAL A 26 -3.10 8.21 -6.26
CA VAL A 26 -3.45 6.81 -5.96
C VAL A 26 -2.95 6.36 -4.58
N VAL A 27 -1.81 6.89 -4.14
CA VAL A 27 -1.24 6.63 -2.82
C VAL A 27 -2.19 7.08 -1.70
N ASP A 28 -2.88 8.20 -1.87
CA ASP A 28 -3.83 8.73 -0.88
C ASP A 28 -5.14 7.94 -0.88
N MET A 29 -5.57 7.44 -2.04
CA MET A 29 -6.68 6.51 -2.14
C MET A 29 -6.37 5.20 -1.42
N GLY A 30 -5.16 4.64 -1.64
CA GLY A 30 -4.65 3.47 -0.93
C GLY A 30 -4.55 3.69 0.57
N ALA A 31 -3.98 4.82 0.99
CA ALA A 31 -3.83 5.16 2.39
C ALA A 31 -5.18 5.24 3.12
N THR A 32 -6.18 5.82 2.45
CA THR A 32 -7.55 5.94 2.96
C THR A 32 -8.17 4.57 3.22
N VAL A 33 -8.05 3.62 2.28
CA VAL A 33 -8.64 2.27 2.46
C VAL A 33 -7.85 1.42 3.46
N ILE A 34 -6.52 1.55 3.53
CA ILE A 34 -5.67 0.87 4.53
C ILE A 34 -6.01 1.36 5.94
N ARG A 35 -6.15 2.68 6.13
CA ARG A 35 -6.55 3.22 7.44
C ARG A 35 -7.96 2.78 7.81
N ASN A 36 -8.92 2.97 6.89
CA ASN A 36 -10.32 2.71 7.18
C ASN A 36 -10.61 1.23 7.45
N VAL A 37 -9.90 0.28 6.81
CA VAL A 37 -10.11 -1.15 7.08
C VAL A 37 -9.69 -1.53 8.49
N MET A 38 -8.62 -0.91 9.01
CA MET A 38 -8.12 -1.10 10.38
C MET A 38 -9.06 -0.47 11.40
N GLU A 39 -9.48 0.78 11.20
CA GLU A 39 -10.44 1.47 12.06
C GLU A 39 -11.78 0.70 12.12
N LYS A 40 -12.26 0.20 10.97
CA LYS A 40 -13.48 -0.62 10.90
C LYS A 40 -13.34 -1.98 11.58
N ALA A 41 -12.12 -2.52 11.65
CA ALA A 41 -11.81 -3.72 12.43
C ALA A 41 -11.66 -3.43 13.94
N GLY A 42 -11.67 -2.16 14.36
CA GLY A 42 -11.44 -1.77 15.75
C GLY A 42 -9.97 -1.88 16.17
N CYS A 43 -9.04 -1.84 15.21
CA CYS A 43 -7.62 -2.09 15.46
C CYS A 43 -6.72 -0.91 15.02
N ARG A 44 -5.56 -0.78 15.69
CA ARG A 44 -4.46 0.08 15.28
C ARG A 44 -3.16 -0.71 15.15
N PRO A 45 -2.30 -0.39 14.17
CA PRO A 45 -1.07 -1.12 13.95
C PRO A 45 -0.01 -0.78 15.01
N VAL A 46 0.72 -1.78 15.47
CA VAL A 46 1.89 -1.64 16.36
C VAL A 46 3.07 -2.47 15.86
N VAL A 47 4.25 -2.20 16.40
CA VAL A 47 5.47 -2.98 16.15
C VAL A 47 5.73 -3.86 17.37
N SER A 48 5.86 -5.18 17.20
CA SER A 48 6.28 -6.04 18.31
C SER A 48 7.74 -5.77 18.69
N ALA A 49 8.08 -6.15 19.92
CA ALA A 49 9.45 -6.05 20.42
C ALA A 49 10.46 -6.84 19.55
N GLU A 50 10.03 -7.97 18.98
CA GLU A 50 10.86 -8.81 18.11
C GLU A 50 11.23 -8.07 16.82
N VAL A 51 10.23 -7.51 16.14
CA VAL A 51 10.45 -6.77 14.88
C VAL A 51 11.26 -5.50 15.13
N ALA A 52 10.98 -4.78 16.24
CA ALA A 52 11.78 -3.62 16.64
C ALA A 52 13.24 -3.99 16.92
N ALA A 53 13.51 -5.16 17.49
CA ALA A 53 14.86 -5.64 17.78
C ALA A 53 15.65 -6.04 16.52
N ALA A 54 14.96 -6.48 15.46
CA ALA A 54 15.57 -6.86 14.19
C ALA A 54 16.10 -5.67 13.36
N GLY A 55 15.72 -4.44 13.73
CA GLY A 55 16.17 -3.22 13.05
C GLY A 55 17.68 -2.95 13.24
N PRO A 56 18.34 -2.30 12.27
CA PRO A 56 19.74 -1.95 12.38
C PRO A 56 19.97 -0.93 13.50
N GLU A 57 21.02 -1.15 14.29
CA GLU A 57 21.32 -0.34 15.49
C GLU A 57 21.45 1.16 15.18
N ALA A 58 22.01 1.50 14.01
CA ALA A 58 22.17 2.89 13.56
C ALA A 58 20.85 3.67 13.36
N LEU A 59 19.72 2.96 13.25
CA LEU A 59 18.38 3.53 13.06
C LEU A 59 17.44 3.28 14.25
N LYS A 60 17.91 2.60 15.31
CA LYS A 60 17.12 2.43 16.53
C LYS A 60 16.78 3.80 17.10
N ASP A 61 15.51 3.94 17.53
CA ASP A 61 14.94 5.14 18.15
C ASP A 61 14.98 6.43 17.31
N LYS A 62 15.42 6.37 16.04
CA LYS A 62 15.33 7.51 15.13
C LYS A 62 13.91 7.61 14.59
N GLY A 63 13.27 8.75 14.87
CA GLY A 63 11.99 9.13 14.26
C GLY A 63 12.13 9.36 12.76
N CYS A 64 11.01 9.29 12.06
CA CYS A 64 10.93 9.65 10.65
C CYS A 64 9.85 10.74 10.49
N PRO A 65 10.17 11.94 9.97
CA PRO A 65 9.21 13.05 9.92
C PRO A 65 7.91 12.71 9.16
N ILE A 66 7.99 11.83 8.17
CA ILE A 66 6.79 11.39 7.43
C ILE A 66 5.92 10.45 8.27
N GLU A 67 6.50 9.62 9.14
CA GLU A 67 5.75 8.76 10.05
C GLU A 67 5.03 9.61 11.10
N GLU A 68 5.73 10.55 11.74
CA GLU A 68 5.15 11.46 12.74
C GLU A 68 3.95 12.25 12.21
N LYS A 69 3.95 12.54 10.90
CA LYS A 69 2.83 13.21 10.24
C LYS A 69 1.56 12.34 10.19
N TYR A 70 1.69 11.02 10.00
CA TYR A 70 0.57 10.14 9.70
C TYR A 70 0.27 9.10 10.80
N SER A 71 1.19 8.83 11.74
CA SER A 71 1.09 7.77 12.76
C SER A 71 0.06 8.01 13.87
N LYS A 72 -0.81 9.03 13.72
CA LYS A 72 -1.86 9.33 14.68
C LYS A 72 -3.03 8.36 14.50
N TRP A 73 -3.21 7.51 15.51
CA TRP A 73 -4.31 6.57 15.66
C TRP A 73 -5.09 6.86 16.95
N ASP A 74 -6.37 6.49 16.98
CA ASP A 74 -7.16 6.50 18.20
C ASP A 74 -6.61 5.45 19.18
N SER A 75 -6.21 5.91 20.37
CA SER A 75 -5.60 5.07 21.39
C SER A 75 -6.57 4.05 22.01
N SER A 76 -7.89 4.23 21.82
CA SER A 76 -8.91 3.29 22.26
C SER A 76 -9.00 2.02 21.38
N LEU A 77 -8.39 2.04 20.19
CA LEU A 77 -8.36 0.89 19.29
C LEU A 77 -7.42 -0.20 19.80
N THR A 78 -7.77 -1.45 19.48
CA THR A 78 -6.99 -2.64 19.87
C THR A 78 -5.66 -2.67 19.13
N GLU A 79 -4.57 -2.88 19.85
CA GLU A 79 -3.24 -3.03 19.24
C GLU A 79 -3.13 -4.34 18.48
N ILE A 80 -2.63 -4.29 17.25
CA ILE A 80 -2.37 -5.47 16.45
C ILE A 80 -1.08 -5.28 15.63
N GLN A 81 -0.24 -6.32 15.56
CA GLN A 81 0.85 -6.34 14.59
C GLN A 81 0.28 -6.71 13.23
N VAL A 82 0.61 -5.92 12.21
CA VAL A 82 0.35 -6.27 10.81
C VAL A 82 1.68 -6.71 10.21
N ASP A 83 1.75 -7.96 9.77
CA ASP A 83 3.00 -8.56 9.29
C ASP A 83 3.38 -7.95 7.95
N GLU A 84 2.42 -7.87 7.02
CA GLU A 84 2.66 -7.29 5.70
C GLU A 84 1.39 -6.81 4.97
N VAL A 85 1.58 -5.83 4.09
CA VAL A 85 0.54 -5.21 3.26
C VAL A 85 0.81 -5.46 1.78
N ILE A 86 -0.13 -6.09 1.08
CA ILE A 86 -0.02 -6.39 -0.35
C ILE A 86 -1.12 -5.64 -1.11
N MET A 87 -0.75 -4.67 -1.94
CA MET A 87 -1.72 -3.94 -2.76
C MET A 87 -1.42 -4.10 -4.25
N GLY A 88 -2.49 -4.33 -5.01
CA GLY A 88 -2.45 -4.32 -6.46
C GLY A 88 -2.41 -2.89 -7.01
N ASN A 89 -1.46 -2.59 -7.87
CA ASN A 89 -1.46 -1.38 -8.68
C ASN A 89 -0.84 -1.69 -10.05
N VAL A 90 -1.54 -1.36 -11.13
CA VAL A 90 -1.15 -1.76 -12.49
C VAL A 90 -0.21 -0.73 -13.08
N VAL A 91 -0.64 0.53 -13.11
CA VAL A 91 0.11 1.58 -13.81
C VAL A 91 0.94 2.39 -12.82
N GLY A 92 2.06 1.83 -12.38
CA GLY A 92 2.99 2.47 -11.43
C GLY A 92 3.84 3.62 -12.01
N ALA A 93 3.64 3.98 -13.28
CA ALA A 93 4.42 5.02 -13.95
C ALA A 93 4.26 6.38 -13.26
N ALA A 94 5.39 7.04 -12.97
CA ALA A 94 5.46 8.32 -12.26
C ALA A 94 4.83 8.35 -10.85
N GLN A 95 4.63 7.21 -10.21
CA GLN A 95 4.07 7.12 -8.85
C GLN A 95 5.13 6.95 -7.76
N GLY A 96 6.41 6.84 -8.13
CA GLY A 96 7.52 6.64 -7.21
C GLY A 96 7.78 5.17 -6.87
N GLN A 97 8.65 4.94 -5.89
CA GLN A 97 9.05 3.60 -5.47
C GLN A 97 7.94 2.95 -4.64
N ASN A 98 7.60 1.70 -4.95
CA ASN A 98 6.66 0.86 -4.20
C ASN A 98 5.43 1.62 -3.67
N VAL A 99 4.42 1.79 -4.53
CA VAL A 99 3.21 2.58 -4.26
C VAL A 99 2.50 2.09 -3.00
N THR A 100 2.47 0.78 -2.77
CA THR A 100 1.93 0.16 -1.54
C THR A 100 2.64 0.68 -0.30
N ARG A 101 3.97 0.69 -0.30
CA ARG A 101 4.76 1.21 0.81
C ARG A 101 4.48 2.69 1.09
N GLN A 102 4.33 3.50 0.04
CA GLN A 102 3.94 4.90 0.22
C GLN A 102 2.55 5.04 0.85
N ALA A 103 1.59 4.20 0.43
CA ALA A 103 0.23 4.22 0.94
C ALA A 103 0.17 3.78 2.41
N MET A 104 0.95 2.77 2.79
CA MET A 104 1.10 2.33 4.18
C MET A 104 1.57 3.46 5.10
N ILE A 105 2.65 4.15 4.73
CA ILE A 105 3.18 5.25 5.56
C ILE A 105 2.16 6.38 5.67
N ARG A 106 1.47 6.75 4.57
CA ARG A 106 0.40 7.76 4.61
C ARG A 106 -0.84 7.29 5.39
N ALA A 107 -1.08 5.99 5.47
CA ALA A 107 -2.13 5.41 6.31
C ALA A 107 -1.78 5.46 7.80
N GLY A 108 -0.52 5.69 8.17
CA GLY A 108 -0.03 5.67 9.54
C GLY A 108 0.46 4.29 10.00
N MET A 109 0.76 3.38 9.07
CA MET A 109 1.39 2.11 9.40
C MET A 109 2.85 2.33 9.87
N PRO A 110 3.36 1.52 10.81
CA PRO A 110 4.78 1.53 11.15
C PRO A 110 5.67 1.18 9.95
N ARG A 111 6.84 1.80 9.83
CA ARG A 111 7.84 1.42 8.81
C ARG A 111 8.30 -0.02 8.92
N GLU A 112 8.23 -0.63 10.10
CA GLU A 112 8.66 -2.00 10.29
C GLU A 112 7.74 -3.00 9.59
N ALA A 113 6.46 -2.65 9.39
CA ALA A 113 5.53 -3.49 8.65
C ALA A 113 5.99 -3.65 7.19
N GLY A 114 6.00 -4.89 6.70
CA GLY A 114 6.36 -5.22 5.32
C GLY A 114 5.29 -4.75 4.33
N GLY A 115 5.68 -4.54 3.07
CA GLY A 115 4.67 -4.35 2.04
C GLY A 115 5.21 -4.15 0.63
N TYR A 116 4.51 -4.71 -0.33
CA TYR A 116 4.90 -4.68 -1.73
C TYR A 116 3.71 -4.51 -2.67
N THR A 117 4.03 -3.96 -3.84
CA THR A 117 3.06 -3.71 -4.90
C THR A 117 3.09 -4.85 -5.89
N ILE A 118 1.93 -5.42 -6.22
CA ILE A 118 1.82 -6.43 -7.27
C ILE A 118 1.11 -5.89 -8.49
N ASN A 119 1.52 -6.40 -9.64
CA ASN A 119 0.85 -6.15 -10.91
C ASN A 119 0.50 -7.48 -11.58
N LYS A 120 -0.78 -7.79 -11.60
CA LYS A 120 -1.43 -8.82 -12.41
C LYS A 120 -2.61 -8.23 -13.18
N VAL A 121 -2.40 -7.03 -13.75
CA VAL A 121 -3.41 -6.26 -14.49
C VAL A 121 -4.71 -6.15 -13.67
N CYS A 122 -5.89 -6.39 -14.25
CA CYS A 122 -7.18 -6.27 -13.57
C CYS A 122 -7.29 -7.17 -12.34
N ALA A 123 -6.57 -8.30 -12.33
CA ALA A 123 -6.61 -9.26 -11.25
C ALA A 123 -5.70 -8.91 -10.07
N SER A 124 -4.96 -7.79 -10.12
CA SER A 124 -3.99 -7.42 -9.08
C SER A 124 -4.63 -7.39 -7.69
N GLY A 125 -5.78 -6.73 -7.53
CA GLY A 125 -6.46 -6.65 -6.23
C GLY A 125 -6.82 -8.01 -5.64
N LEU A 126 -7.40 -8.89 -6.45
CA LEU A 126 -7.77 -10.24 -6.01
C LEU A 126 -6.55 -11.15 -5.80
N LYS A 127 -5.50 -10.97 -6.62
CA LYS A 127 -4.26 -11.72 -6.45
C LYS A 127 -3.57 -11.35 -5.13
N SER A 128 -3.66 -10.10 -4.68
CA SER A 128 -3.15 -9.69 -3.37
C SER A 128 -3.82 -10.48 -2.25
N VAL A 129 -5.15 -10.61 -2.29
CA VAL A 129 -5.92 -11.39 -1.31
C VAL A 129 -5.53 -12.86 -1.34
N ALA A 130 -5.36 -13.43 -2.53
CA ALA A 130 -4.93 -14.81 -2.67
C ALA A 130 -3.50 -15.05 -2.14
N LEU A 131 -2.58 -14.11 -2.33
CA LEU A 131 -1.22 -14.19 -1.78
C LEU A 131 -1.24 -14.07 -0.25
N ALA A 132 -2.01 -13.13 0.30
CA ALA A 132 -2.15 -12.98 1.74
C ALA A 132 -2.73 -14.24 2.40
N ALA A 133 -3.77 -14.81 1.79
CA ALA A 133 -4.35 -16.06 2.26
C ALA A 133 -3.33 -17.22 2.20
N GLN A 134 -2.48 -17.27 1.17
CA GLN A 134 -1.41 -18.28 1.09
C GLN A 134 -0.40 -18.12 2.22
N SER A 135 0.11 -16.92 2.48
CA SER A 135 1.07 -16.67 3.56
C SER A 135 0.49 -17.01 4.93
N ILE A 136 -0.78 -16.66 5.20
CA ILE A 136 -1.44 -17.03 6.46
C ILE A 136 -1.66 -18.55 6.55
N ALA A 137 -2.15 -19.19 5.48
CA ALA A 137 -2.43 -20.63 5.48
C ALA A 137 -1.17 -21.49 5.70
N LEU A 138 -0.01 -21.00 5.24
CA LEU A 138 1.31 -21.60 5.40
C LEU A 138 1.99 -21.24 6.74
N GLY A 139 1.43 -20.30 7.50
CA GLY A 139 1.96 -19.87 8.79
C GLY A 139 3.14 -18.88 8.70
N GLU A 140 3.32 -18.23 7.56
CA GLU A 140 4.33 -17.18 7.33
C GLU A 140 3.87 -15.82 7.89
N ALA A 141 2.56 -15.61 7.99
CA ALA A 141 1.94 -14.41 8.54
C ALA A 141 0.71 -14.77 9.39
N GLU A 142 0.30 -13.86 10.25
CA GLU A 142 -0.92 -13.97 11.05
C GLU A 142 -1.95 -12.91 10.64
N VAL A 143 -1.51 -11.68 10.39
CA VAL A 143 -2.37 -10.56 10.06
C VAL A 143 -1.81 -9.81 8.86
N MET A 144 -2.59 -9.75 7.78
CA MET A 144 -2.21 -9.07 6.55
C MET A 144 -3.30 -8.12 6.07
N ILE A 145 -2.89 -7.04 5.41
CA ILE A 145 -3.81 -6.18 4.67
C ILE A 145 -3.62 -6.45 3.18
N ALA A 146 -4.69 -6.79 2.48
CA ALA A 146 -4.64 -7.08 1.06
C ALA A 146 -5.72 -6.35 0.27
N GLY A 147 -5.38 -5.88 -0.92
CA GLY A 147 -6.33 -5.20 -1.80
C GLY A 147 -5.69 -4.63 -3.05
N GLY A 148 -6.20 -3.49 -3.51
CA GLY A 148 -5.65 -2.77 -4.65
C GLY A 148 -6.09 -1.31 -4.69
N MET A 149 -5.38 -0.54 -5.51
CA MET A 149 -5.60 0.90 -5.71
C MET A 149 -5.20 1.28 -7.13
N GLU A 150 -5.98 2.13 -7.77
CA GLU A 150 -5.70 2.61 -9.12
C GLU A 150 -6.28 4.02 -9.33
N ASN A 151 -5.58 4.83 -10.12
CA ASN A 151 -6.14 6.07 -10.65
C ASN A 151 -5.80 6.24 -12.13
N MET A 152 -6.69 5.76 -12.99
CA MET A 152 -6.52 5.84 -14.43
C MET A 152 -6.52 7.27 -14.98
N SER A 153 -7.16 8.21 -14.28
CA SER A 153 -7.21 9.62 -14.71
C SER A 153 -5.88 10.34 -14.55
N ARG A 154 -4.95 9.77 -13.77
CA ARG A 154 -3.63 10.35 -13.49
C ARG A 154 -2.48 9.61 -14.19
N ILE A 155 -2.78 8.68 -15.09
CA ILE A 155 -1.74 7.96 -15.84
C ILE A 155 -1.01 8.98 -16.73
N PRO A 156 0.32 9.10 -16.62
CA PRO A 156 1.09 10.04 -17.42
C PRO A 156 1.22 9.55 -18.87
N TYR A 157 1.44 10.50 -19.77
CA TYR A 157 2.04 10.17 -21.07
C TYR A 157 3.50 9.73 -20.84
N ALA A 158 3.97 8.78 -21.64
CA ALA A 158 5.37 8.41 -21.73
C ALA A 158 5.99 9.02 -23.00
N MET A 159 7.32 9.11 -23.03
CA MET A 159 8.08 9.39 -24.23
C MET A 159 9.48 8.77 -24.07
N PRO A 160 9.64 7.46 -24.35
CA PRO A 160 10.89 6.74 -24.09
C PRO A 160 12.12 7.38 -24.76
N ALA A 161 11.94 7.91 -25.98
CA ALA A 161 13.00 8.57 -26.74
C ALA A 161 13.56 9.83 -26.04
N ALA A 162 12.80 10.48 -25.16
CA ALA A 162 13.24 11.68 -24.43
C ALA A 162 14.46 11.42 -23.52
N ARG A 163 14.73 10.16 -23.15
CA ARG A 163 15.90 9.81 -22.33
C ARG A 163 17.23 9.98 -23.07
N TRP A 164 17.29 9.60 -24.35
CA TRP A 164 18.53 9.57 -25.15
C TRP A 164 18.52 10.51 -26.36
N GLY A 165 17.36 11.14 -26.64
CA GLY A 165 17.15 12.02 -27.78
C GLY A 165 16.51 11.30 -28.97
N ALA A 166 15.55 11.98 -29.62
CA ALA A 166 14.81 11.47 -30.77
C ALA A 166 15.61 11.53 -32.10
N ARG A 167 16.75 12.22 -32.12
CA ARG A 167 17.57 12.56 -33.30
C ARG A 167 16.82 13.37 -34.38
N MET A 168 15.85 12.78 -35.08
CA MET A 168 15.05 13.43 -36.13
C MET A 168 13.77 12.63 -36.41
N GLY A 169 12.68 13.32 -36.74
CA GLY A 169 11.40 12.70 -37.12
C GLY A 169 10.48 12.44 -35.93
N ASN A 170 9.31 11.87 -36.23
CA ASN A 170 8.33 11.47 -35.22
C ASN A 170 8.85 10.28 -34.41
N VAL A 171 8.58 10.27 -33.11
CA VAL A 171 8.90 9.17 -32.20
C VAL A 171 7.66 8.76 -31.44
N ASP A 172 7.62 7.48 -31.05
CA ASP A 172 6.52 6.95 -30.25
C ASP A 172 6.47 7.64 -28.88
N MET A 173 5.25 7.97 -28.45
CA MET A 173 4.92 8.37 -27.07
C MET A 173 4.72 7.11 -26.22
#